data_AF-W2Q5Z2-F1
#
_entry.id   AF-W2Q5Z2-F1
#
_cell.length_a   1.000
_cell.length_b   1.000
_cell.length_c   1.000
_cell.angle_alpha   90.00
_cell.angle_beta   90.00
_cell.angle_gamma   90.00
#
_symmetry.space_group_name_H-M   'P 1'
#
loop_
_entity.id
_entity.type
_entity.pdbx_description
1 polymer ?
#
loop_
_entity_poly.entity_id
_entity_poly.type
_entity_poly.pdbx_seq_one_letter_code
_entity_poly.pdbx_strand_id
1 'polypeptide(L)'
;MNWMQRARVGRSALAQMKLLFLAAEVTNFVCKPLAEVLPSTLKKQMLRQLCDLLLELGHARRNNGIMKAIGLGGSLQYGVEFHVSCLAAGVFLRLQTRNGALLRVDDRIPFKMTRTTEKHLKSLETMLQSKDAFQLGRRADALVDFARDSRRSLADQDEFFVTLFSSMYPAQGWLLAKCLP
;
A
#
# COMPACT_ATOMS: atom_id res chain seq x y z
N MET A 1 -12.38 15.03 11.02
CA MET A 1 -11.87 13.80 11.65
C MET A 1 -10.47 13.50 11.11
N ASN A 2 -9.42 13.67 11.91
CA ASN A 2 -8.03 13.50 11.46
C ASN A 2 -7.30 12.44 12.28
N TRP A 3 -7.91 11.26 12.42
CA TRP A 3 -7.32 10.15 13.17
C TRP A 3 -5.98 9.69 12.56
N MET A 4 -5.80 9.86 11.25
CA MET A 4 -4.58 9.51 10.52
C MET A 4 -3.40 10.47 10.75
N GLN A 5 -3.63 11.77 10.97
CA GLN A 5 -2.55 12.70 11.37
C GLN A 5 -1.90 12.34 12.72
N ARG A 6 -2.56 11.51 13.53
CA ARG A 6 -2.04 11.02 14.82
C ARG A 6 -1.36 9.66 14.71
N ALA A 7 -1.39 9.01 13.55
CA ALA A 7 -0.72 7.73 13.33
C ALA A 7 0.80 7.94 13.29
N ARG A 8 1.43 8.08 14.45
CA ARG A 8 2.89 8.09 14.58
C ARG A 8 3.37 6.65 14.40
N VAL A 9 4.00 6.37 13.26
CA VAL A 9 4.63 5.07 13.02
C VAL A 9 5.87 4.96 13.89
N GLY A 10 5.83 4.04 14.85
CA GLY A 10 7.00 3.71 15.65
C GLY A 10 8.13 3.18 14.78
N ARG A 11 9.39 3.44 15.18
CA ARG A 11 10.55 2.99 14.39
C ARG A 11 10.78 1.48 14.41
N SER A 12 10.19 0.75 15.37
CA SER A 12 10.32 -0.71 15.46
C SER A 12 9.62 -1.43 14.31
N ALA A 13 10.17 -2.56 13.86
CA ALA A 13 9.56 -3.43 12.86
C ALA A 13 8.14 -3.88 13.27
N LEU A 14 7.92 -4.18 14.56
CA LEU A 14 6.59 -4.57 15.06
C LEU A 14 5.54 -3.46 14.88
N ALA A 15 5.89 -2.20 15.17
CA ALA A 15 4.99 -1.07 14.97
C ALA A 15 4.65 -0.85 13.49
N GLN A 16 5.63 -1.04 12.60
CA GLN A 16 5.45 -1.00 11.16
C GLN A 16 4.49 -2.10 10.68
N MET A 17 4.69 -3.34 11.12
CA MET A 17 3.81 -4.47 10.83
C MET A 17 2.38 -4.25 11.34
N LYS A 18 2.23 -3.74 12.57
CA LYS A 18 0.90 -3.41 13.13
C LYS A 18 0.15 -2.36 12.31
N LEU A 19 0.85 -1.39 11.73
CA LEU A 19 0.22 -0.41 10.84
C LEU A 19 -0.25 -1.04 9.53
N LEU A 20 0.58 -1.89 8.91
CA LEU A 20 0.18 -2.62 7.69
C LEU A 20 -0.99 -3.55 7.97
N PHE A 21 -0.98 -4.23 9.10
CA PHE A 21 -2.08 -5.06 9.56
C PHE A 21 -3.37 -4.24 9.74
N LEU A 22 -3.27 -3.06 10.35
CA LEU A 22 -4.41 -2.13 10.46
C LEU A 22 -4.90 -1.67 9.08
N ALA A 23 -4.00 -1.42 8.12
CA ALA A 23 -4.38 -1.05 6.76
C ALA A 23 -5.15 -2.17 6.05
N ALA A 24 -4.73 -3.42 6.22
CA ALA A 24 -5.46 -4.60 5.75
C ALA A 24 -6.83 -4.71 6.43
N GLU A 25 -6.88 -4.55 7.75
CA GLU A 25 -8.13 -4.60 8.53
C GLU A 25 -9.12 -3.53 8.08
N VAL A 26 -8.68 -2.28 7.90
CA VAL A 26 -9.53 -1.18 7.44
C VAL A 26 -10.04 -1.46 6.02
N THR A 27 -9.19 -2.00 5.15
CA THR A 27 -9.59 -2.33 3.77
C THR A 27 -10.64 -3.44 3.78
N ASN A 28 -10.40 -4.54 4.50
CA ASN A 28 -11.34 -5.64 4.67
C ASN A 28 -12.66 -5.13 5.29
N PHE A 29 -12.60 -4.34 6.36
CA PHE A 29 -13.79 -3.79 7.03
C PHE A 29 -14.66 -2.93 6.10
N VAL A 30 -14.05 -2.16 5.21
CA VAL A 30 -14.77 -1.37 4.19
C VAL A 30 -15.33 -2.26 3.08
N CYS A 31 -14.62 -3.33 2.71
CA CYS A 31 -14.94 -4.20 1.57
C CYS A 31 -15.89 -5.36 1.88
N LYS A 32 -16.01 -5.84 3.12
CA LYS A 32 -16.98 -6.90 3.49
C LYS A 32 -18.00 -6.44 4.53
N PRO A 33 -17.64 -6.21 5.80
CA PRO A 33 -18.63 -5.87 6.84
C PRO A 33 -19.45 -4.62 6.53
N LEU A 34 -18.84 -3.60 5.93
CA LEU A 34 -19.52 -2.36 5.56
C LEU A 34 -19.92 -2.28 4.07
N ALA A 35 -19.81 -3.39 3.33
CA ALA A 35 -20.07 -3.40 1.90
C ALA A 35 -21.50 -2.98 1.56
N GLU A 36 -22.49 -3.40 2.34
CA GLU A 36 -23.91 -3.10 2.10
C GLU A 36 -24.39 -1.90 2.93
N VAL A 37 -23.67 -1.55 3.99
CA VAL A 37 -24.08 -0.52 4.96
C VAL A 37 -23.60 0.87 4.54
N LEU A 38 -22.35 1.00 4.08
CA LEU A 38 -21.78 2.31 3.75
C LEU A 38 -22.10 2.75 2.32
N PRO A 39 -22.49 4.02 2.10
CA PRO A 39 -22.48 4.62 0.78
C PRO A 39 -21.12 4.49 0.09
N SER A 40 -21.13 4.20 -1.22
CA SER A 40 -19.91 4.04 -2.03
C SER A 40 -18.97 5.25 -1.96
N THR A 41 -19.53 6.45 -1.83
CA THR A 41 -18.76 7.71 -1.64
C THR A 41 -17.94 7.70 -0.36
N LEU A 42 -18.51 7.24 0.76
CA LEU A 42 -17.82 7.15 2.05
C LEU A 42 -16.75 6.05 2.05
N LYS A 43 -17.06 4.87 1.50
CA LYS A 43 -16.07 3.79 1.33
C LYS A 43 -14.85 4.29 0.57
N LYS A 44 -15.10 4.95 -0.57
CA LYS A 44 -14.05 5.51 -1.42
C LYS A 44 -13.24 6.57 -0.69
N GLN A 45 -13.88 7.43 0.11
CA GLN A 45 -13.18 8.43 0.90
C GLN A 45 -12.27 7.79 1.94
N MET A 46 -12.74 6.78 2.68
CA MET A 46 -11.93 6.07 3.69
C MET A 46 -10.72 5.37 3.08
N LEU A 47 -10.94 4.59 2.02
CA LEU A 47 -9.87 3.88 1.32
C LEU A 47 -8.86 4.85 0.70
N ARG A 48 -9.32 6.02 0.25
CA ARG A 48 -8.45 7.04 -0.28
C ARG A 48 -7.57 7.67 0.78
N GLN A 49 -8.12 7.96 1.97
CA GLN A 49 -7.31 8.51 3.05
C GLN A 49 -6.25 7.49 3.50
N LEU A 50 -6.61 6.21 3.56
CA LEU A 50 -5.66 5.13 3.82
C LEU A 50 -4.59 5.04 2.72
N CYS A 51 -4.99 5.10 1.45
CA CYS A 51 -4.10 5.15 0.30
C CYS A 51 -3.08 6.30 0.41
N ASP A 52 -3.55 7.51 0.69
CA ASP A 52 -2.69 8.70 0.77
C ASP A 52 -1.68 8.56 1.92
N LEU A 53 -2.09 8.02 3.08
CA LEU A 53 -1.19 7.70 4.20
C LEU A 53 -0.13 6.66 3.82
N LEU A 54 -0.53 5.56 3.18
CA LEU A 54 0.38 4.50 2.76
C LEU A 54 1.40 5.03 1.73
N LEU A 55 0.96 5.83 0.77
CA LEU A 55 1.86 6.45 -0.19
C LEU A 55 2.84 7.40 0.50
N GLU A 56 2.37 8.24 1.43
CA GLU A 56 3.24 9.12 2.22
C GLU A 56 4.34 8.33 2.96
N LEU A 57 3.95 7.27 3.67
CA LEU A 57 4.88 6.41 4.42
C LEU A 57 5.83 5.64 3.50
N GLY A 58 5.34 5.16 2.35
CA GLY A 58 6.14 4.50 1.33
C GLY A 58 7.24 5.41 0.74
N HIS A 59 6.94 6.70 0.60
CA HIS A 59 7.91 7.70 0.13
C HIS A 59 8.75 8.34 1.24
N ALA A 60 8.44 8.09 2.50
CA ALA A 60 9.11 8.75 3.62
C ALA A 60 10.63 8.53 3.60
N ARG A 61 11.39 9.60 3.82
CA ARG A 61 12.85 9.59 3.89
C ARG A 61 13.31 10.35 5.13
N ARG A 62 14.43 9.93 5.73
CA ARG A 62 15.08 10.72 6.78
C ARG A 62 15.64 11.99 6.16
N ASN A 63 15.27 13.14 6.73
CA ASN A 63 15.90 14.40 6.39
C ASN A 63 17.29 14.45 7.02
N ASN A 64 18.29 13.99 6.29
CA ASN A 64 19.68 14.30 6.60
C ASN A 64 20.01 15.60 5.85
N GLY A 65 19.99 16.74 6.56
CA GLY A 65 20.02 18.09 5.97
C GLY A 65 21.11 18.34 4.92
N ILE A 66 22.26 17.65 5.03
CA ILE A 66 23.37 17.75 4.08
C ILE A 66 23.11 16.98 2.77
N MET A 67 22.51 15.78 2.85
CA MET A 67 22.26 14.93 1.67
C MET A 67 21.26 15.59 0.70
N LYS A 68 20.20 16.19 1.25
CA LYS A 68 19.20 16.94 0.47
C LYS A 68 19.80 18.16 -0.24
N ALA A 69 20.81 18.81 0.35
CA ALA A 69 21.47 19.98 -0.22
C ALA A 69 22.39 19.63 -1.41
N ILE A 70 22.89 18.40 -1.49
CA ILE A 70 23.76 17.91 -2.59
C ILE A 70 23.02 17.01 -3.60
N GLY A 71 21.68 17.00 -3.58
CA GLY A 71 20.87 16.25 -4.53
C GLY A 71 20.84 14.72 -4.32
N LEU A 72 21.46 14.22 -3.25
CA LEU A 72 21.35 12.82 -2.84
C LEU A 72 20.11 12.68 -1.95
N GLY A 73 19.10 11.95 -2.44
CA GLY A 73 17.90 11.66 -1.66
C GLY A 73 18.24 11.10 -0.28
N GLY A 74 17.44 11.45 0.74
CA GLY A 74 17.63 10.92 2.09
C GLY A 74 17.49 9.40 2.16
N SER A 75 18.05 8.78 3.20
CA SER A 75 17.87 7.35 3.47
C SER A 75 16.42 7.00 3.83
N LEU A 76 16.03 5.73 3.66
CA LEU A 76 14.71 5.25 4.08
C LEU A 76 14.46 5.56 5.56
N GLN A 77 13.25 6.04 5.87
CA GLN A 77 12.88 6.32 7.26
C GLN A 77 12.67 5.05 8.07
N TYR A 78 12.11 4.02 7.43
CA TYR A 78 11.70 2.73 7.99
C TYR A 78 12.42 1.57 7.31
N GLY A 79 12.06 0.33 7.67
CA GLY A 79 12.57 -0.87 6.98
C GLY A 79 12.11 -0.94 5.52
N VAL A 80 12.92 -1.55 4.67
CA VAL A 80 12.65 -1.64 3.23
C VAL A 80 11.37 -2.41 2.94
N GLU A 81 11.09 -3.49 3.68
CA GLU A 81 9.86 -4.29 3.62
C GLU A 81 8.63 -3.40 3.83
N PHE A 82 8.71 -2.49 4.80
CA PHE A 82 7.61 -1.60 5.13
C PHE A 82 7.38 -0.55 4.05
N HIS A 83 8.45 0.03 3.50
CA HIS A 83 8.34 0.96 2.39
C HIS A 83 7.73 0.31 1.14
N VAL A 84 8.21 -0.88 0.76
CA VAL A 84 7.68 -1.66 -0.36
C VAL A 84 6.21 -2.01 -0.13
N SER A 85 5.87 -2.51 1.06
CA SER A 85 4.49 -2.85 1.43
C SER A 85 3.55 -1.64 1.35
N CYS A 86 3.96 -0.50 1.89
CA CYS A 86 3.18 0.73 1.84
C CYS A 86 2.98 1.24 0.41
N LEU A 87 4.02 1.21 -0.42
CA LEU A 87 3.92 1.60 -1.83
C LEU A 87 3.00 0.65 -2.61
N ALA A 88 3.17 -0.66 -2.45
CA ALA A 88 2.33 -1.65 -3.13
C ALA A 88 0.85 -1.48 -2.74
N ALA A 89 0.54 -1.44 -1.44
CA ALA A 89 -0.82 -1.28 -0.95
C ALA A 89 -1.42 0.08 -1.33
N GLY A 90 -0.64 1.15 -1.26
CA GLY A 90 -1.05 2.48 -1.69
C GLY A 90 -1.35 2.55 -3.19
N VAL A 91 -0.52 1.94 -4.04
CA VAL A 91 -0.76 1.85 -5.49
C VAL A 91 -2.03 1.04 -5.78
N PHE A 92 -2.18 -0.13 -5.16
CA PHE A 92 -3.38 -0.96 -5.29
C PHE A 92 -4.64 -0.15 -4.96
N LEU A 93 -4.73 0.46 -3.78
CA LEU A 93 -5.89 1.25 -3.38
C LEU A 93 -6.12 2.46 -4.31
N ARG A 94 -5.05 3.13 -4.75
CA ARG A 94 -5.15 4.28 -5.65
C ARG A 94 -5.79 3.94 -7.00
N LEU A 95 -5.49 2.75 -7.53
CA LEU A 95 -6.12 2.26 -8.77
C LEU A 95 -7.63 2.12 -8.60
N GLN A 96 -8.09 1.77 -7.39
CA GLN A 96 -9.49 1.50 -7.12
C GLN A 96 -10.28 2.74 -6.71
N THR A 97 -9.61 3.75 -6.15
CA THR A 97 -10.23 4.96 -5.60
C THR A 97 -10.02 6.21 -6.46
N ARG A 98 -9.88 6.07 -7.78
CA ARG A 98 -9.54 7.17 -8.71
C ARG A 98 -10.50 8.36 -8.61
N ASN A 99 -9.96 9.59 -8.69
CA ASN A 99 -10.75 10.82 -8.79
C ASN A 99 -11.70 10.80 -9.99
N GLY A 100 -12.94 11.25 -9.79
CA GLY A 100 -13.94 11.36 -10.86
C GLY A 100 -14.43 10.03 -11.46
N ALA A 101 -14.06 8.88 -10.88
CA ALA A 101 -14.55 7.56 -11.28
C ALA A 101 -15.30 6.87 -10.13
N LEU A 102 -16.10 5.86 -10.41
CA LEU A 102 -16.68 5.01 -9.36
C LEU A 102 -15.60 4.19 -8.65
N LEU A 103 -15.90 3.74 -7.43
CA LEU A 103 -15.04 2.82 -6.67
C LEU A 103 -14.96 1.48 -7.41
N ARG A 104 -13.76 1.05 -7.81
CA ARG A 104 -13.57 -0.22 -8.56
C ARG A 104 -13.69 -1.43 -7.64
N VAL A 105 -14.92 -1.89 -7.43
CA VAL A 105 -15.23 -3.10 -6.66
C VAL A 105 -15.11 -4.38 -7.47
N ASP A 106 -15.20 -4.28 -8.80
CA ASP A 106 -15.07 -5.38 -9.76
C ASP A 106 -14.38 -4.88 -11.05
N ASP A 107 -14.21 -5.78 -12.01
CA ASP A 107 -13.56 -5.52 -13.30
C ASP A 107 -14.45 -4.81 -14.33
N ARG A 108 -15.76 -4.64 -14.06
CA ARG A 108 -16.72 -3.96 -14.95
C ARG A 108 -16.48 -2.46 -15.00
N ILE A 109 -15.96 -1.89 -13.92
CA ILE A 109 -15.48 -0.51 -13.93
C ILE A 109 -14.17 -0.49 -14.72
N PRO A 110 -13.89 0.48 -15.62
CA PRO A 110 -12.68 0.45 -16.45
C PRO A 110 -11.37 0.74 -15.69
N PHE A 111 -10.37 -0.12 -15.92
CA PHE A 111 -9.04 0.07 -15.36
C PHE A 111 -8.37 1.25 -16.04
N LYS A 112 -7.74 2.14 -15.26
CA LYS A 112 -6.86 3.15 -15.86
C LYS A 112 -5.80 3.62 -14.89
N MET A 113 -4.55 3.41 -15.31
CA MET A 113 -3.34 3.92 -14.69
C MET A 113 -3.24 5.42 -14.97
N THR A 114 -3.27 6.24 -13.93
CA THR A 114 -3.03 7.69 -14.07
C THR A 114 -1.54 7.97 -14.04
N ARG A 115 -1.09 9.10 -14.60
CA ARG A 115 0.31 9.55 -14.51
C ARG A 115 0.83 9.58 -13.07
N THR A 116 -0.01 9.96 -12.10
CA THR A 116 0.39 9.96 -10.68
C THR A 116 0.53 8.55 -10.13
N THR A 117 -0.38 7.63 -10.47
CA THR A 117 -0.27 6.23 -10.06
C THR A 117 0.96 5.57 -10.67
N GLU A 118 1.23 5.83 -11.95
CA GLU A 118 2.42 5.35 -12.66
C GLU A 118 3.72 5.84 -12.02
N LYS A 119 3.77 7.10 -11.54
CA LYS A 119 4.91 7.59 -10.76
C LYS A 119 5.14 6.77 -9.50
N HIS A 120 4.09 6.46 -8.75
CA HIS A 120 4.22 5.64 -7.53
C HIS A 120 4.64 4.20 -7.85
N LEU A 121 4.09 3.60 -8.91
CA LEU A 121 4.50 2.29 -9.40
C LEU A 121 5.97 2.27 -9.81
N LYS A 122 6.42 3.28 -10.56
CA LYS A 122 7.83 3.42 -10.94
C LYS A 122 8.74 3.58 -9.72
N SER A 123 8.30 4.30 -8.69
CA SER A 123 9.05 4.39 -7.43
C SER A 123 9.15 3.05 -6.71
N LEU A 124 8.09 2.24 -6.71
CA LEU A 124 8.11 0.87 -6.19
C LEU A 124 9.12 0.03 -6.96
N GLU A 125 9.05 0.01 -8.30
CA GLU A 125 9.99 -0.72 -9.16
C GLU A 125 11.44 -0.29 -8.94
N THR A 126 11.69 1.03 -8.86
CA THR A 126 13.02 1.58 -8.57
C THR A 126 13.52 1.15 -7.19
N MET A 127 12.63 1.10 -6.20
CA MET A 127 12.99 0.65 -4.86
C MET A 127 13.37 -0.83 -4.84
N LEU A 128 12.64 -1.67 -5.57
CA LEU A 128 12.94 -3.11 -5.69
C LEU A 128 14.28 -3.39 -6.38
N GLN A 129 14.74 -2.47 -7.23
CA GLN A 129 16.07 -2.53 -7.87
C GLN A 129 17.20 -2.02 -6.95
N SER A 130 16.88 -1.45 -5.79
CA SER A 130 17.89 -0.91 -4.87
C SER A 130 18.64 -2.03 -4.13
N LYS A 131 19.88 -1.73 -3.70
CA LYS A 131 20.69 -2.66 -2.88
C LYS A 131 19.98 -3.08 -1.59
N ASP A 132 19.23 -2.14 -0.99
CA ASP A 132 18.50 -2.38 0.26
C ASP A 132 17.35 -3.40 0.05
N ALA A 133 16.72 -3.39 -1.13
CA ALA A 133 15.64 -4.31 -1.47
C ALA A 133 16.11 -5.61 -2.13
N PHE A 134 17.40 -5.76 -2.44
CA PHE A 134 17.94 -6.95 -3.10
C PHE A 134 17.58 -8.25 -2.36
N GLN A 135 17.55 -8.21 -1.02
CA GLN A 135 17.16 -9.33 -0.17
C GLN A 135 15.67 -9.69 -0.27
N LEU A 136 14.81 -8.75 -0.69
CA LEU A 136 13.40 -9.04 -0.98
C LEU A 136 13.29 -9.92 -2.24
N GLY A 137 14.26 -9.81 -3.16
CA GLY A 137 14.36 -10.63 -4.36
C GLY A 137 13.10 -10.55 -5.23
N ARG A 138 12.82 -11.61 -5.99
CA ARG A 138 11.62 -11.73 -6.84
C ARG A 138 10.29 -11.82 -6.07
N ARG A 139 10.32 -11.86 -4.73
CA ARG A 139 9.11 -12.01 -3.90
C ARG A 139 8.16 -10.81 -4.04
N ALA A 140 8.69 -9.64 -4.39
CA ALA A 140 7.91 -8.44 -4.59
C ALA A 140 7.37 -8.27 -6.02
N ASP A 141 7.82 -9.07 -7.00
CA ASP A 141 7.41 -8.94 -8.41
C ASP A 141 5.89 -9.15 -8.54
N ALA A 142 5.34 -10.11 -7.80
CA ALA A 142 3.90 -10.36 -7.75
C ALA A 142 3.09 -9.13 -7.33
N LEU A 143 3.65 -8.24 -6.50
CA LEU A 143 2.98 -7.00 -6.08
C LEU A 143 2.95 -5.95 -7.21
N VAL A 144 3.97 -5.94 -8.05
CA VAL A 144 4.03 -5.09 -9.25
C VAL A 144 3.06 -5.61 -10.31
N ASP A 145 3.02 -6.93 -10.50
CA ASP A 145 2.09 -7.58 -11.43
C ASP A 145 0.63 -7.33 -11.04
N PHE A 146 0.32 -7.41 -9.73
CA PHE A 146 -1.00 -7.06 -9.19
C PHE A 146 -1.44 -5.64 -9.56
N ALA A 147 -0.52 -4.67 -9.54
CA ALA A 147 -0.82 -3.29 -9.89
C ALA A 147 -1.00 -3.07 -11.40
N ARG A 148 -0.47 -3.97 -12.23
CA ARG A 148 -0.52 -3.87 -13.69
C ARG A 148 -1.66 -4.67 -14.32
N ASP A 149 -2.18 -5.69 -13.64
CA ASP A 149 -3.28 -6.51 -14.13
C ASP A 149 -4.61 -5.75 -14.07
N SER A 150 -5.19 -5.48 -15.24
CA SER A 150 -6.44 -4.73 -15.39
C SER A 150 -7.67 -5.46 -14.84
N ARG A 151 -7.57 -6.78 -14.62
CA ARG A 151 -8.65 -7.59 -14.05
C ARG A 151 -8.74 -7.46 -12.53
N ARG A 152 -7.68 -6.98 -11.88
CA ARG A 152 -7.64 -6.85 -10.42
C ARG A 152 -8.47 -5.64 -9.96
N SER A 153 -9.15 -5.81 -8.83
CA SER A 153 -10.08 -4.86 -8.23
C SER A 153 -10.07 -4.97 -6.71
N LEU A 154 -10.96 -4.26 -6.00
CA LEU A 154 -11.12 -4.45 -4.56
C LEU A 154 -11.66 -5.83 -4.16
N ALA A 155 -12.27 -6.59 -5.08
CA ALA A 155 -12.66 -7.98 -4.81
C ALA A 155 -11.44 -8.85 -4.49
N ASP A 156 -10.27 -8.53 -5.07
CA ASP A 156 -9.02 -9.25 -4.89
C ASP A 156 -8.23 -8.81 -3.65
N GLN A 157 -8.81 -8.00 -2.75
CA GLN A 157 -8.05 -7.41 -1.63
C GLN A 157 -7.45 -8.45 -0.68
N ASP A 158 -8.15 -9.58 -0.45
CA ASP A 158 -7.61 -10.67 0.37
C ASP A 158 -6.37 -11.29 -0.29
N GLU A 159 -6.46 -11.64 -1.57
CA GLU A 159 -5.34 -12.21 -2.33
C GLU A 159 -4.15 -11.25 -2.37
N PHE A 160 -4.43 -9.95 -2.53
CA PHE A 160 -3.40 -8.91 -2.49
C PHE A 160 -2.67 -8.88 -1.13
N PHE A 161 -3.40 -8.83 -0.01
CA PHE A 161 -2.77 -8.78 1.32
C PHE A 161 -2.11 -10.11 1.72
N VAL A 162 -2.66 -11.26 1.32
CA VAL A 162 -1.98 -12.57 1.46
C VAL A 162 -0.64 -12.53 0.72
N THR A 163 -0.63 -12.07 -0.53
CA THR A 163 0.58 -11.97 -1.34
C THR A 163 1.59 -11.02 -0.69
N LEU A 164 1.13 -9.85 -0.25
CA LEU A 164 1.98 -8.84 0.38
C LEU A 164 2.64 -9.36 1.66
N PHE A 165 1.86 -9.94 2.58
CA PHE A 165 2.40 -10.42 3.85
C PHE A 165 3.27 -11.66 3.68
N SER A 166 2.88 -12.59 2.82
CA SER A 166 3.68 -13.80 2.56
C SER A 166 5.02 -13.48 1.90
N SER A 167 5.05 -12.47 1.03
CA SER A 167 6.28 -12.02 0.37
C SER A 167 7.19 -11.21 1.27
N MET A 168 6.63 -10.24 2.01
CA MET A 168 7.42 -9.25 2.77
C MET A 168 7.73 -9.71 4.21
N TYR A 169 6.88 -10.56 4.78
CA TYR A 169 6.94 -10.96 6.20
C TYR A 169 6.69 -12.47 6.39
N PRO A 170 7.45 -13.35 5.72
CA PRO A 170 7.17 -14.79 5.69
C PRO A 170 7.22 -15.48 7.06
N ALA A 171 7.96 -14.90 8.03
CA ALA A 171 8.06 -15.45 9.38
C ALA A 171 6.96 -14.93 10.33
N GLN A 172 6.08 -14.03 9.86
CA GLN A 172 5.05 -13.37 10.67
C GLN A 172 3.65 -13.80 10.24
N GLY A 173 3.35 -15.11 10.36
CA GLY A 173 2.06 -15.68 9.95
C GLY A 173 0.83 -15.03 10.60
N TRP A 174 0.98 -14.38 11.77
CA TRP A 174 -0.10 -13.63 12.41
C TRP A 174 -0.65 -12.47 11.55
N LEU A 175 0.15 -11.95 10.59
CA LEU A 175 -0.30 -10.94 9.64
C LEU A 175 -1.36 -11.46 8.66
N LEU A 176 -1.39 -12.78 8.43
CA LEU A 176 -2.35 -13.43 7.54
C LEU A 176 -3.72 -13.65 8.18
N ALA A 177 -3.84 -13.50 9.51
CA ALA A 177 -5.07 -13.79 10.24
C ALA A 177 -6.30 -12.99 9.78
N LYS A 178 -6.10 -11.91 9.02
CA LYS A 178 -7.15 -11.01 8.51
C LYS A 178 -7.40 -11.11 7.00
N CYS A 179 -6.57 -11.89 6.32
CA CYS A 179 -6.67 -12.12 4.89
C CYS A 179 -7.32 -13.47 4.57
N LEU A 180 -7.59 -14.27 5.61
CA LEU A 180 -8.32 -15.53 5.51
C LEU A 180 -9.83 -15.26 5.71
N PRO A 181 -10.70 -15.96 4.95
CA PRO A 181 -12.15 -15.81 5.05
C PRO A 181 -12.72 -16.18 6.43
#